data_AF-A0AAW9HZT0-F1
#
_entry.id   AF-A0AAW9HZT0-F1
#
_cell.length_a   1.000
_cell.length_b   1.000
_cell.length_c   1.000
_cell.angle_alpha   90.00
_cell.angle_beta   90.00
_cell.angle_gamma   90.00
#
_symmetry.space_group_name_H-M   'P 1'
#
loop_
_entity.id
_entity.type
_entity.pdbx_description
1 polymer ?
#
loop_
_entity_poly.entity_id
_entity_poly.type
_entity_poly.pdbx_seq_one_letter_code
_entity_poly.pdbx_strand_id
1 'polypeptide(L)'
;PSHEIGFGLATGKLWGVHLNDQNGIKFDQDKTFGVENLRQAFNQIKVLMENNYGSNGEYIGLDVKAMRTTKNEDRYKHLENSLKIAKALEEKASRFDYDFQRKCVENRDFEGLEMYVMNLLMG
;
A
#
# COMPACT_ATOMS: atom_id res chain seq x y z
N PRO A 1 -1.15 -5.65 -7.59
CA PRO A 1 -1.99 -5.72 -6.38
C PRO A 1 -3.10 -4.67 -6.34
N SER A 2 -2.79 -3.37 -6.53
CA SER A 2 -3.82 -2.31 -6.42
C SER A 2 -4.93 -2.43 -7.48
N HIS A 3 -4.62 -2.87 -8.70
CA HIS A 3 -5.63 -3.10 -9.74
C HIS A 3 -6.58 -4.26 -9.36
N GLU A 4 -6.03 -5.34 -8.80
CA GLU A 4 -6.79 -6.52 -8.38
C GLU A 4 -7.65 -6.21 -7.15
N ILE A 5 -7.13 -5.41 -6.21
CA ILE A 5 -7.90 -4.84 -5.10
C ILE A 5 -9.06 -3.99 -5.64
N GLY A 6 -8.80 -3.09 -6.59
CA GLY A 6 -9.83 -2.27 -7.25
C GLY A 6 -10.91 -3.12 -7.92
N PHE A 7 -10.53 -4.21 -8.59
CA PHE A 7 -11.47 -5.15 -9.18
C PHE A 7 -12.33 -5.87 -8.11
N GLY A 8 -11.72 -6.31 -7.01
CA GLY A 8 -12.44 -6.91 -5.88
C GLY A 8 -13.45 -5.95 -5.25
N LEU A 9 -13.07 -4.67 -5.10
CA LEU A 9 -13.96 -3.60 -4.62
C LEU A 9 -15.12 -3.38 -5.58
N ALA A 10 -14.83 -3.21 -6.87
CA ALA A 10 -15.84 -2.94 -7.91
C ALA A 10 -16.90 -4.05 -8.03
N THR A 11 -16.53 -5.29 -7.71
CA THR A 11 -17.44 -6.44 -7.73
C THR A 11 -18.12 -6.72 -6.39
N GLY A 12 -17.80 -5.96 -5.33
CA GLY A 12 -18.31 -6.20 -3.98
C GLY A 12 -17.85 -7.54 -3.39
N LYS A 13 -16.67 -8.02 -3.81
CA LYS A 13 -16.12 -9.34 -3.43
C LYS A 13 -14.79 -9.27 -2.69
N LEU A 14 -14.29 -8.08 -2.36
CA LEU A 14 -13.09 -7.92 -1.55
C LEU A 14 -13.41 -8.10 -0.06
N TRP A 15 -13.52 -9.33 0.42
CA TRP A 15 -13.90 -9.60 1.83
C TRP A 15 -12.75 -9.42 2.84
N GLY A 16 -11.51 -9.46 2.37
CA GLY A 16 -10.32 -9.21 3.18
C GLY A 16 -9.12 -8.90 2.30
N VAL A 17 -8.13 -8.22 2.87
CA VAL A 17 -6.84 -7.93 2.22
C VAL A 17 -5.72 -8.36 3.15
N HIS A 18 -4.74 -9.09 2.63
CA HIS A 18 -3.51 -9.41 3.34
C HIS A 18 -2.36 -8.58 2.73
N LEU A 19 -1.68 -7.80 3.56
CA LEU A 19 -0.55 -6.97 3.15
C LEU A 19 0.75 -7.66 3.52
N ASN A 20 1.63 -7.77 2.53
CA ASN A 20 3.03 -8.14 2.63
C ASN A 20 3.81 -7.46 1.48
N ASP A 21 5.09 -7.78 1.32
CA ASP A 21 5.86 -7.31 0.17
C ASP A 21 6.71 -8.42 -0.45
N GLN A 22 7.04 -8.23 -1.73
CA GLN A 22 7.64 -9.25 -2.58
C GLN A 22 8.56 -8.61 -3.64
N ASN A 23 9.74 -9.18 -3.82
CA ASN A 23 10.67 -8.75 -4.87
C ASN A 23 10.50 -9.58 -6.14
N GLY A 24 9.51 -9.22 -6.96
CA GLY A 24 9.28 -9.86 -8.26
C GLY A 24 8.93 -11.35 -8.19
N ILE A 25 9.09 -12.05 -9.32
CA ILE A 25 8.62 -13.44 -9.50
C ILE A 25 9.66 -14.42 -8.93
N LYS A 26 9.49 -14.81 -7.67
CA LYS A 26 10.30 -15.83 -6.97
C LYS A 26 9.45 -16.49 -5.89
N PHE A 27 10.06 -17.32 -5.03
CA PHE A 27 9.38 -17.87 -3.86
C PHE A 27 8.70 -16.77 -3.05
N ASP A 28 7.62 -17.12 -2.36
CA ASP A 28 6.87 -16.20 -1.51
C ASP A 28 7.73 -15.78 -0.31
N GLN A 29 8.07 -14.49 -0.26
CA GLN A 29 9.01 -13.97 0.72
C GLN A 29 8.33 -13.45 1.99
N ASP A 30 7.03 -13.13 1.92
CA ASP A 30 6.26 -12.54 3.02
C ASP A 30 6.97 -11.39 3.74
N LYS A 31 7.60 -10.49 3.00
CA LYS A 31 8.37 -9.40 3.61
C LYS A 31 7.44 -8.41 4.29
N THR A 32 7.99 -7.67 5.24
CA THR A 32 7.39 -6.45 5.81
C THR A 32 6.75 -5.61 4.70
N PHE A 33 5.49 -5.21 4.89
CA PHE A 33 4.75 -4.43 3.89
C PHE A 33 5.48 -3.13 3.51
N GLY A 34 5.63 -2.88 2.21
CA GLY A 34 6.14 -1.63 1.63
C GLY A 34 7.66 -1.43 1.63
N VAL A 35 8.44 -2.45 1.99
CA VAL A 35 9.92 -2.36 2.03
C VAL A 35 10.62 -2.65 0.70
N GLU A 36 9.98 -3.38 -0.21
CA GLU A 36 10.53 -3.67 -1.55
C GLU A 36 9.97 -2.72 -2.60
N ASN A 37 8.66 -2.41 -2.53
CA ASN A 37 8.03 -1.52 -3.50
C ASN A 37 7.06 -0.53 -2.84
N LEU A 38 7.62 0.57 -2.33
CA LEU A 38 6.87 1.61 -1.64
C LEU A 38 5.80 2.28 -2.53
N ARG A 39 6.08 2.47 -3.83
CA ARG A 39 5.15 3.06 -4.80
C ARG A 39 3.91 2.18 -4.97
N GLN A 40 4.09 0.87 -5.06
CA GLN A 40 3.01 -0.08 -5.17
C GLN A 40 2.24 -0.24 -3.85
N ALA A 41 2.94 -0.24 -2.70
CA ALA A 41 2.31 -0.23 -1.38
C ALA A 41 1.41 1.00 -1.19
N PHE A 42 1.88 2.18 -1.60
CA PHE A 42 1.08 3.41 -1.59
C PHE A 42 -0.21 3.26 -2.41
N ASN A 43 -0.14 2.72 -3.63
CA ASN A 43 -1.33 2.50 -4.46
C ASN A 43 -2.34 1.56 -3.81
N GLN A 44 -1.88 0.54 -3.09
CA GLN A 44 -2.76 -0.38 -2.35
C GLN A 44 -3.50 0.34 -1.23
N ILE A 45 -2.78 1.12 -0.41
CA ILE A 45 -3.42 1.90 0.68
C ILE A 45 -4.38 2.95 0.10
N LYS A 46 -3.95 3.69 -0.92
CA LYS A 46 -4.76 4.74 -1.55
C LYS A 46 -6.10 4.19 -2.08
N VAL A 47 -6.08 3.09 -2.85
CA VAL A 47 -7.34 2.53 -3.40
C VAL A 47 -8.27 2.02 -2.30
N LEU A 48 -7.74 1.47 -1.21
CA LEU A 48 -8.56 1.03 -0.07
C LEU A 48 -9.21 2.23 0.64
N MET A 49 -8.44 3.30 0.86
CA MET A 49 -8.95 4.54 1.47
C MET A 49 -10.00 5.25 0.61
N GLU A 50 -9.76 5.36 -0.70
CA GLU A 50 -10.71 5.97 -1.65
C GLU A 50 -12.06 5.27 -1.67
N ASN A 51 -12.08 3.97 -1.36
CA ASN A 51 -13.29 3.16 -1.34
C ASN A 51 -13.83 2.91 0.07
N ASN A 52 -13.33 3.63 1.08
CA ASN A 52 -13.76 3.51 2.47
C ASN A 52 -13.76 2.06 2.99
N TYR A 53 -12.74 1.29 2.58
CA TYR A 53 -12.62 -0.12 2.91
C TYR A 53 -12.51 -0.34 4.43
N GLY A 54 -13.26 -1.30 4.95
CA GLY A 54 -13.36 -1.58 6.39
C GLY A 54 -14.59 -0.96 7.07
N SER A 55 -15.30 -0.05 6.39
CA SER A 55 -16.52 0.56 6.91
C SER A 55 -17.71 -0.41 7.00
N ASN A 56 -17.67 -1.58 6.34
CA ASN A 56 -18.70 -2.61 6.42
C ASN A 56 -18.25 -3.86 7.17
N GLY A 57 -17.20 -3.75 8.00
CA GLY A 57 -16.67 -4.85 8.81
C GLY A 57 -15.54 -5.63 8.14
N GLU A 58 -15.05 -5.18 6.98
CA GLU A 58 -13.82 -5.72 6.41
C GLU A 58 -12.60 -5.35 7.25
N TYR A 59 -11.51 -6.11 7.09
CA TYR A 59 -10.26 -5.84 7.80
C TYR A 59 -9.05 -6.09 6.91
N ILE A 60 -7.96 -5.42 7.26
CA ILE A 60 -6.65 -5.61 6.65
C ILE A 60 -5.82 -6.49 7.58
N GLY A 61 -5.40 -7.64 7.08
CA GLY A 61 -4.44 -8.53 7.72
C GLY A 61 -3.00 -8.21 7.30
N LEU A 62 -2.05 -8.51 8.18
CA LEU A 62 -0.63 -8.50 7.86
C LEU A 62 -0.16 -9.95 7.76
N ASP A 63 0.02 -10.45 6.53
CA ASP A 63 0.52 -11.81 6.27
C ASP A 63 2.01 -11.75 5.95
N VAL A 64 2.77 -11.42 6.99
CA VAL A 64 4.21 -11.17 6.91
C VAL A 64 4.97 -12.14 7.79
N LYS A 65 6.23 -12.40 7.46
CA LYS A 65 7.13 -13.23 8.27
C LYS A 65 8.32 -12.42 8.76
N ALA A 66 8.76 -12.69 9.98
CA ALA A 66 10.07 -12.24 10.42
C ALA A 66 11.15 -12.88 9.51
N MET A 67 12.19 -12.12 9.19
CA MET A 67 13.33 -12.68 8.47
C MET A 67 13.91 -13.83 9.29
N ARG A 68 14.24 -14.95 8.64
CA ARG A 68 14.66 -16.19 9.33
C ARG A 68 15.81 -15.99 10.32
N THR A 69 16.69 -15.02 10.06
CA THR A 69 17.86 -14.69 10.88
C THR A 69 17.56 -13.73 12.04
N THR A 70 16.33 -13.21 12.16
CA THR A 70 15.89 -12.35 13.26
C THR A 70 15.87 -13.12 14.58
N LYS A 71 16.37 -12.50 15.65
CA LYS A 71 16.33 -13.09 17.00
C LYS A 71 14.92 -13.10 17.57
N ASN A 72 14.65 -13.99 18.52
CA ASN A 72 13.34 -14.11 19.17
C ASN A 72 12.88 -12.81 19.84
N GLU A 73 13.81 -12.04 20.44
CA GLU A 73 13.52 -10.75 21.08
C GLU A 73 12.94 -9.72 20.09
N ASP A 74 13.28 -9.85 18.80
CA ASP A 74 12.87 -8.95 17.72
C ASP A 74 11.73 -9.52 16.86
N ARG A 75 11.15 -10.67 17.26
CA ARG A 75 10.26 -11.47 16.40
C ARG A 75 9.01 -10.74 15.92
N TYR A 76 8.57 -9.67 16.60
CA TYR A 76 7.39 -8.90 16.23
C TYR A 76 7.68 -7.63 15.41
N LYS A 77 8.96 -7.27 15.22
CA LYS A 77 9.32 -6.02 14.52
C LYS A 77 8.79 -5.94 13.08
N HIS A 78 8.67 -7.07 12.38
CA HIS A 78 8.10 -7.11 11.03
C HIS A 78 6.61 -6.70 11.00
N LEU A 79 5.82 -7.09 12.00
CA LEU A 79 4.43 -6.63 12.16
C LEU A 79 4.37 -5.14 12.53
N GLU A 80 5.17 -4.73 13.51
CA GLU A 80 5.23 -3.33 13.93
C GLU A 80 5.64 -2.40 12.78
N ASN A 81 6.65 -2.80 12.00
CA ASN A 81 7.13 -2.03 10.86
C ASN A 81 6.08 -1.98 9.74
N SER A 82 5.42 -3.10 9.44
CA SER A 82 4.34 -3.14 8.44
C SER A 82 3.20 -2.20 8.83
N LEU A 83 2.80 -2.20 10.11
CA LEU A 83 1.77 -1.30 10.62
C LEU A 83 2.21 0.17 10.58
N LYS A 84 3.47 0.47 10.94
CA LYS A 84 4.03 1.83 10.86
C LYS A 84 4.02 2.34 9.42
N ILE A 85 4.44 1.50 8.47
CA ILE A 85 4.47 1.85 7.05
C ILE A 85 3.04 2.05 6.53
N ALA A 86 2.11 1.14 6.83
CA ALA A 86 0.71 1.30 6.42
C ALA A 86 0.12 2.64 6.90
N LYS A 87 0.28 2.97 8.19
CA LYS A 87 -0.19 4.25 8.76
C LYS A 87 0.48 5.47 8.13
N ALA A 88 1.78 5.41 7.86
CA ALA A 88 2.48 6.48 7.17
C ALA A 88 1.94 6.67 5.74
N LEU A 89 1.66 5.58 5.02
CA LEU A 89 1.07 5.63 3.68
C LEU A 89 -0.38 6.12 3.71
N GLU A 90 -1.16 5.79 4.73
CA GLU A 90 -2.51 6.35 4.94
C GLU A 90 -2.44 7.87 5.11
N GLU A 91 -1.48 8.35 5.90
CA GLU A 91 -1.25 9.78 6.08
C GLU A 91 -0.80 10.48 4.78
N LYS A 92 -0.02 9.81 3.93
CA LYS A 92 0.30 10.36 2.60
C LYS A 92 -0.94 10.38 1.71
N ALA A 93 -1.73 9.31 1.70
CA ALA A 93 -2.92 9.20 0.89
C ALA A 93 -4.01 10.22 1.28
N SER A 94 -4.13 10.55 2.58
CA SER A 94 -5.08 11.56 3.06
C SER A 94 -4.72 12.99 2.63
N ARG A 95 -3.45 13.24 2.30
CA ARG A 95 -2.96 14.54 1.79
C ARG A 95 -2.83 14.58 0.27
N PHE A 96 -3.26 13.53 -0.43
CA PHE A 96 -3.14 13.44 -1.87
C PHE A 96 -4.03 14.51 -2.55
N ASP A 97 -3.43 15.30 -3.43
CA ASP A 97 -4.07 16.40 -4.14
C ASP A 97 -4.72 15.89 -5.42
N TYR A 98 -6.02 15.61 -5.32
CA TYR A 98 -6.82 15.16 -6.44
C TYR A 98 -7.03 16.25 -7.50
N ASP A 99 -6.95 17.52 -7.14
CA ASP A 99 -7.10 18.63 -8.08
C ASP A 99 -5.85 18.75 -8.95
N PHE A 100 -4.67 18.60 -8.36
CA PHE A 100 -3.42 18.49 -9.08
C PHE A 100 -3.42 17.26 -10.00
N GLN A 101 -3.84 16.09 -9.51
CA GLN A 101 -3.97 14.89 -10.35
C GLN A 101 -4.88 15.14 -11.57
N ARG A 102 -6.06 15.74 -11.36
CA ARG A 102 -7.00 16.02 -12.47
C ARG A 102 -6.37 16.95 -13.50
N LYS A 103 -5.71 18.03 -13.08
CA LYS A 103 -4.99 18.95 -13.99
C LYS A 103 -3.90 18.24 -14.78
N CYS A 104 -3.11 17.39 -14.15
CA CYS A 104 -2.09 16.60 -14.87
C CYS A 104 -2.73 15.69 -15.92
N VAL A 105 -3.82 14.98 -15.58
CA VAL A 105 -4.52 14.09 -16.52
C VAL A 105 -5.11 14.88 -17.70
N GLU A 106 -5.80 16.00 -17.44
CA GLU A 106 -6.36 16.87 -18.48
C GLU A 106 -5.29 17.39 -19.44
N ASN A 107 -4.12 17.73 -18.92
CA ASN A 107 -2.98 18.22 -19.69
C ASN A 107 -2.09 17.10 -20.27
N ARG A 108 -2.39 15.83 -19.97
CA ARG A 108 -1.55 14.65 -20.29
C ARG A 108 -0.12 14.73 -19.74
N ASP A 109 0.06 15.43 -18.63
CA ASP A 109 1.33 15.55 -17.89
C ASP A 109 1.50 14.40 -16.89
N PHE A 110 1.76 13.21 -17.41
CA PHE A 110 1.94 12.02 -16.56
C PHE A 110 3.31 11.99 -15.86
N GLU A 111 4.32 12.65 -16.41
CA GLU A 111 5.63 12.79 -15.76
C GLU A 111 5.52 13.69 -14.52
N GLY A 112 4.80 14.83 -14.63
CA GLY A 112 4.52 15.70 -13.49
C GLY A 112 3.69 15.01 -12.41
N LEU A 113 2.69 14.22 -12.81
CA LEU A 113 1.90 13.42 -11.88
C LEU A 113 2.77 12.37 -11.16
N GLU A 114 3.61 11.64 -11.89
CA GLU A 114 4.46 10.62 -11.28
C GLU A 114 5.44 11.25 -10.30
N MET A 115 6.08 12.37 -10.67
CA MET A 115 6.99 13.09 -9.78
C MET A 115 6.28 13.66 -8.55
N TYR A 116 5.03 14.11 -8.68
CA TYR A 116 4.21 14.51 -7.54
C TYR A 116 4.03 13.37 -6.54
N VAL A 117 3.71 12.16 -7.00
CA VAL A 117 3.61 10.99 -6.13
C VAL A 117 4.95 10.68 -5.48
N MET A 118 6.05 10.74 -6.23
CA MET A 118 7.39 10.49 -5.68
C MET A 118 7.77 11.51 -4.61
N ASN A 119 7.51 12.80 -4.83
CA ASN A 119 7.74 13.85 -3.83
C ASN A 119 6.91 13.60 -2.56
N LEU A 120 5.63 13.25 -2.72
CA LEU A 120 4.77 12.91 -1.59
C LEU A 120 5.36 11.75 -0.77
N LEU A 121 5.90 10.72 -1.41
CA LEU A 121 6.49 9.56 -0.74
C LEU A 121 7.86 9.84 -0.11
N MET A 122 8.71 10.65 -0.74
CA MET A 122 10.06 10.95 -0.24
C MET A 122 10.09 11.93 0.92
N GLY A 123 9.05 12.77 1.07
CA GLY A 123 8.96 13.76 2.17
C GLY A 123 9.16 15.17 1.68
#